data_AF-A0A3M1WDB4-F1
#
_entry.id   AF-A0A3M1WDB4-F1
#
_cell.length_a   1.000
_cell.length_b   1.000
_cell.length_c   1.000
_cell.angle_alpha   90.00
_cell.angle_beta   90.00
_cell.angle_gamma   90.00
#
_symmetry.space_group_name_H-M   'P 1'
#
loop_
_entity.id
_entity.type
_entity.pdbx_description
1 polymer ?
#
loop_
_entity_poly.entity_id
_entity_poly.type
_entity_poly.pdbx_seq_one_letter_code
_entity_poly.pdbx_strand_id
1 'polypeptide(L)'
;MTKTGKCLVGGLVVAVMCVWGSVAGAQQENVTGPTVLRYSNVKWSPSRNGLVGANIRLVREDGTLRGTFTLFEGGETGRRYRLRGTISGYRVRFTVRAGRKTLRFRGEIKDGSLVGTLITIMPDGTRQESEFKARQLYG
;
A
#
# COMPACT_ATOMS: atom_id res chain seq x y z
N MET A 1 25.93 -50.40 -4.99
CA MET A 1 25.29 -51.73 -5.05
C MET A 1 24.80 -52.05 -3.65
N THR A 2 23.52 -51.77 -3.37
CA THR A 2 22.38 -52.72 -3.36
C THR A 2 22.11 -53.33 -1.99
N LYS A 3 21.05 -52.79 -1.36
CA LYS A 3 19.97 -53.44 -0.60
C LYS A 3 20.32 -54.42 0.52
N THR A 4 19.86 -54.11 1.73
CA THR A 4 18.82 -54.83 2.55
C THR A 4 18.93 -54.31 4.00
N GLY A 5 17.92 -53.75 4.68
CA GLY A 5 16.48 -53.91 4.57
C GLY A 5 15.98 -54.74 5.76
N LYS A 6 15.61 -54.09 6.87
CA LYS A 6 14.68 -54.65 7.88
C LYS A 6 13.86 -53.53 8.51
N CYS A 7 12.63 -53.37 7.99
CA CYS A 7 11.50 -52.73 8.64
C CYS A 7 10.75 -53.76 9.50
N LEU A 8 10.12 -53.28 10.58
CA LEU A 8 8.87 -53.80 11.15
C LEU A 8 7.95 -52.57 11.30
N VAL A 9 7.01 -52.35 10.36
CA VAL A 9 5.60 -52.80 10.31
C VAL A 9 4.65 -51.96 11.17
N GLY A 10 3.61 -51.45 10.52
CA GLY A 10 2.42 -50.84 11.14
C GLY A 10 1.67 -49.98 10.14
N GLY A 11 0.87 -50.60 9.27
CA GLY A 11 0.02 -49.91 8.30
C GLY A 11 -1.44 -49.80 8.76
N LEU A 12 -2.10 -48.70 8.41
CA LEU A 12 -3.28 -48.72 7.52
C LEU A 12 -3.53 -47.29 7.01
N VAL A 13 -3.88 -47.22 5.72
CA VAL A 13 -3.87 -46.08 4.82
C VAL A 13 -5.28 -45.52 4.67
N VAL A 14 -5.46 -44.20 4.74
CA VAL A 14 -6.04 -43.41 3.63
C VAL A 14 -5.31 -42.07 3.58
N ALA A 15 -4.70 -41.82 2.43
CA ALA A 15 -3.74 -40.78 2.17
C ALA A 15 -4.38 -39.48 1.67
N VAL A 16 -3.88 -38.34 2.17
CA VAL A 16 -3.13 -37.42 1.31
C VAL A 16 -1.86 -37.04 2.08
N MET A 17 -0.74 -37.62 1.67
CA MET A 17 0.61 -37.16 1.99
C MET A 17 0.91 -35.92 1.15
N CYS A 18 1.41 -34.86 1.78
CA CYS A 18 2.55 -34.08 1.29
C CYS A 18 3.37 -33.69 2.53
N VAL A 19 4.39 -34.49 2.85
CA VAL A 19 5.80 -34.13 2.69
C VAL A 19 6.19 -32.92 3.53
N TRP A 20 6.80 -33.19 4.69
CA TRP A 20 7.68 -32.24 5.36
C TRP A 20 8.96 -32.09 4.53
N GLY A 21 9.07 -30.98 3.81
CA GLY A 21 10.32 -30.49 3.26
C GLY A 21 10.69 -29.20 3.97
N SER A 22 11.74 -29.24 4.78
CA SER A 22 12.39 -28.04 5.33
C SER A 22 12.93 -27.21 4.17
N VAL A 23 12.19 -26.17 3.79
CA VAL A 23 12.72 -25.04 3.05
C VAL A 23 12.24 -23.77 3.73
N ALA A 24 13.21 -22.94 4.10
CA ALA A 24 13.01 -21.61 4.64
C ALA A 24 12.04 -20.81 3.76
N GLY A 25 10.79 -20.73 4.20
CA GLY A 25 9.78 -19.84 3.64
C GLY A 25 9.35 -18.93 4.78
N ALA A 26 9.78 -17.68 4.72
CA ALA A 26 9.40 -16.64 5.66
C ALA A 26 7.91 -16.74 5.97
N GLN A 27 7.60 -16.93 7.25
CA GLN A 27 6.25 -16.87 7.79
C GLN A 27 5.68 -15.50 7.40
N GLN A 28 4.88 -15.46 6.35
CA GLN A 28 4.13 -14.28 5.98
C GLN A 28 3.11 -14.08 7.10
N GLU A 29 3.43 -13.19 8.03
CA GLU A 29 2.51 -12.76 9.08
C GLU A 29 1.22 -12.31 8.40
N ASN A 30 0.24 -13.21 8.41
CA ASN A 30 -1.07 -12.97 7.90
C ASN A 30 -1.78 -12.16 8.99
N VAL A 31 -1.46 -10.86 9.06
CA VAL A 31 -2.15 -9.91 9.92
C VAL A 31 -3.58 -9.85 9.39
N THR A 32 -4.41 -10.72 9.97
CA THR A 32 -5.78 -10.98 9.55
C THR A 32 -6.64 -9.86 10.14
N GLY A 33 -6.49 -8.66 9.58
CA GLY A 33 -7.18 -7.47 10.04
C GLY A 33 -6.85 -6.25 9.19
N PRO A 34 -7.79 -5.30 9.05
CA PRO A 34 -7.57 -4.10 8.26
C PRO A 34 -6.43 -3.26 8.88
N THR A 35 -5.31 -3.18 8.18
CA THR A 35 -4.15 -2.39 8.64
C THR A 35 -4.36 -0.93 8.26
N VAL A 36 -4.31 -0.03 9.24
CA VAL A 36 -4.43 1.42 9.02
C VAL A 36 -3.04 2.04 8.94
N LEU A 37 -2.72 2.63 7.79
CA LEU A 37 -1.47 3.37 7.56
C LEU A 37 -1.80 4.85 7.37
N ARG A 38 -1.04 5.74 8.01
CA ARG A 38 -1.22 7.19 7.93
C ARG A 38 0.04 7.81 7.36
N TYR A 39 -0.10 8.71 6.40
CA TYR A 39 1.02 9.45 5.81
C TYR A 39 0.72 10.94 5.74
N SER A 40 1.78 11.75 5.76
CA SER A 40 1.69 13.18 5.50
C SER A 40 2.90 13.70 4.73
N ASN A 41 2.64 14.65 3.83
CA ASN A 41 3.67 15.55 3.29
C ASN A 41 3.25 17.01 3.34
N VAL A 42 2.29 17.33 4.20
CA VAL A 42 1.78 18.69 4.36
C VAL A 42 2.90 19.58 4.89
N LYS A 43 3.10 20.72 4.25
CA LYS A 43 4.06 21.74 4.66
C LYS A 43 3.47 23.12 4.46
N TRP A 44 3.98 24.08 5.22
CA TRP A 44 3.71 25.50 4.97
C TRP A 44 4.40 25.96 3.69
N SER A 45 3.70 26.76 2.89
CA SER A 45 4.23 27.40 1.68
C SER A 45 4.11 28.92 1.80
N PRO A 46 5.23 29.66 1.89
CA PRO A 46 5.21 31.12 1.96
C PRO A 46 4.60 31.76 0.71
N SER A 47 4.91 31.24 -0.49
CA SER A 47 4.41 31.78 -1.76
C SER A 47 2.90 31.61 -1.95
N ARG A 48 2.31 30.61 -1.30
CA ARG A 48 0.85 30.37 -1.31
C ARG A 48 0.16 30.91 -0.06
N ASN A 49 0.92 31.46 0.90
CA ASN A 49 0.47 31.83 2.23
C ASN A 49 -0.46 30.77 2.86
N GLY A 50 -0.05 29.50 2.85
CA GLY A 50 -0.93 28.41 3.30
C GLY A 50 -0.29 27.03 3.26
N LEU A 51 -1.06 26.01 3.66
CA LEU A 51 -0.62 24.62 3.63
C LEU A 51 -0.71 24.05 2.22
N VAL A 52 0.31 23.29 1.86
CA VAL A 52 0.39 22.56 0.59
C VAL A 52 0.82 21.12 0.88
N GLY A 53 0.20 20.16 0.18
CA GLY A 53 0.50 18.74 0.31
C GLY A 53 -0.74 17.91 0.61
N ALA A 54 -0.56 16.75 1.22
CA ALA A 54 -1.65 15.83 1.54
C ALA A 54 -1.43 15.04 2.83
N ASN A 55 -2.53 14.82 3.54
CA ASN A 55 -2.65 13.80 4.58
C ASN A 55 -3.40 12.60 4.00
N ILE A 56 -2.84 11.40 4.19
CA ILE A 56 -3.34 10.17 3.59
C ILE A 56 -3.61 9.16 4.70
N ARG A 57 -4.82 8.61 4.72
CA ARG A 57 -5.17 7.45 5.55
C ARG A 57 -5.47 6.30 4.61
N LEU A 58 -4.67 5.25 4.65
CA LEU A 58 -4.89 4.01 3.93
C LEU A 58 -5.39 2.94 4.91
N VAL A 59 -6.38 2.19 4.49
CA VAL A 59 -6.86 0.96 5.11
C VAL A 59 -6.57 -0.13 4.11
N ARG A 60 -5.70 -1.06 4.50
CA ARG A 60 -5.34 -2.23 3.71
C ARG A 60 -6.18 -3.40 4.17
N GLU A 61 -6.83 -4.04 3.21
CA GLU A 61 -7.65 -5.24 3.40
C GLU A 61 -7.47 -6.12 2.16
N ASP A 62 -6.85 -7.29 2.34
CA ASP A 62 -6.66 -8.31 1.30
C ASP A 62 -6.16 -7.79 -0.06
N GLY A 63 -5.10 -6.97 -0.05
CA GLY A 63 -4.49 -6.40 -1.25
C GLY A 63 -5.25 -5.22 -1.87
N THR A 64 -6.41 -4.86 -1.32
CA THR A 64 -7.14 -3.65 -1.65
C THR A 64 -6.76 -2.52 -0.69
N LEU A 65 -6.67 -1.29 -1.23
CA LEU A 65 -6.51 -0.07 -0.44
C LEU A 65 -7.78 0.78 -0.53
N ARG A 66 -8.26 1.23 0.62
CA ARG A 66 -9.32 2.24 0.74
C ARG A 66 -8.88 3.32 1.71
N GLY A 67 -9.54 4.46 1.68
CA GLY A 67 -9.38 5.45 2.74
C GLY A 67 -9.60 6.87 2.27
N THR A 68 -8.83 7.80 2.83
CA THR A 68 -9.04 9.23 2.65
C THR A 68 -7.76 9.95 2.27
N PHE A 69 -7.86 10.84 1.29
CA PHE A 69 -6.82 11.73 0.83
C PHE A 69 -7.26 13.17 1.11
N THR A 70 -6.60 13.85 2.04
CA THR A 70 -6.90 15.25 2.39
C THR A 70 -5.88 16.15 1.72
N LEU A 71 -6.30 16.89 0.70
CA LEU A 71 -5.45 17.73 -0.14
C LEU A 71 -5.45 19.18 0.35
N PHE A 72 -4.27 19.79 0.42
CA PHE A 72 -4.05 21.20 0.76
C PHE A 72 -3.41 21.90 -0.47
N GLU A 73 -4.05 22.94 -1.00
CA GLU A 73 -3.63 23.68 -2.22
C GLU A 73 -3.38 25.18 -1.95
N GLY A 74 -2.97 25.56 -0.73
CA GLY A 74 -2.70 26.96 -0.36
C GLY A 74 -3.75 27.59 0.55
N GLY A 75 -4.22 26.86 1.56
CA GLY A 75 -5.10 27.37 2.60
C GLY A 75 -4.89 26.61 3.91
N GLU A 76 -5.58 27.00 4.98
CA GLU A 76 -5.46 26.35 6.29
C GLU A 76 -6.24 25.03 6.38
N THR A 77 -7.32 24.91 5.60
CA THR A 77 -8.19 23.73 5.61
C THR A 77 -7.98 22.87 4.37
N GLY A 78 -7.66 21.60 4.58
CA GLY A 78 -7.55 20.62 3.52
C GLY A 78 -8.90 20.02 3.12
N ARG A 79 -9.07 19.71 1.84
CA ARG A 79 -10.28 19.05 1.32
C ARG A 79 -10.11 17.54 1.34
N ARG A 80 -11.05 16.82 1.96
CA ARG A 80 -11.01 15.37 2.10
C ARG A 80 -11.70 14.67 0.93
N TYR A 81 -11.01 13.72 0.33
CA TYR A 81 -11.50 12.89 -0.77
C TYR A 81 -11.39 11.41 -0.42
N ARG A 82 -12.27 10.59 -0.99
CA ARG A 82 -12.14 9.14 -0.91
C ARG A 82 -11.09 8.67 -1.92
N LEU A 83 -10.24 7.75 -1.49
CA LEU A 83 -9.30 7.05 -2.36
C LEU A 83 -9.64 5.57 -2.43
N ARG A 84 -9.34 4.96 -3.57
CA ARG A 84 -9.36 3.51 -3.77
C ARG A 84 -8.12 3.10 -4.54
N GLY A 85 -7.58 1.94 -4.21
CA GLY A 85 -6.34 1.46 -4.77
C GLY A 85 -6.08 0.00 -4.51
N THR A 86 -4.87 -0.42 -4.84
CA THR A 86 -4.37 -1.77 -4.61
C THR A 86 -2.95 -1.69 -4.03
N ILE A 87 -2.60 -2.72 -3.27
CA ILE A 87 -1.27 -2.93 -2.74
C ILE A 87 -0.84 -4.36 -3.02
N SER A 88 0.35 -4.51 -3.59
CA SER A 88 0.96 -5.82 -3.86
C SER A 88 2.42 -5.77 -3.40
N GLY A 89 2.72 -6.47 -2.30
CA GLY A 89 3.98 -6.28 -1.58
C GLY A 89 4.12 -4.83 -1.14
N TYR A 90 5.20 -4.17 -1.56
CA TYR A 90 5.46 -2.76 -1.28
C TYR A 90 4.86 -1.80 -2.32
N ARG A 91 4.42 -2.29 -3.48
CA ARG A 91 3.90 -1.43 -4.55
C ARG A 91 2.50 -0.97 -4.23
N VAL A 92 2.29 0.34 -4.32
CA VAL A 92 1.02 1.02 -4.03
C VAL A 92 0.53 1.77 -5.26
N ARG A 93 -0.74 1.58 -5.58
CA ARG A 93 -1.44 2.37 -6.60
C ARG A 93 -2.77 2.79 -6.04
N PHE A 94 -3.11 4.07 -6.12
CA PHE A 94 -4.45 4.54 -5.77
C PHE A 94 -4.90 5.67 -6.67
N THR A 95 -6.21 5.82 -6.77
CA THR A 95 -6.87 6.90 -7.50
C THR A 95 -7.77 7.68 -6.55
N VAL A 96 -7.74 9.00 -6.69
CA VAL A 96 -8.55 9.96 -5.94
C VAL A 96 -9.29 10.83 -6.94
N ARG A 97 -10.61 10.95 -6.79
CA ARG A 97 -11.40 11.95 -7.52
C ARG A 97 -11.49 13.21 -6.67
N ALA A 98 -10.74 14.23 -7.06
CA ALA A 98 -10.60 15.50 -6.35
C ALA A 98 -11.33 16.61 -7.09
N GLY A 99 -12.64 16.71 -6.88
CA GLY A 99 -13.50 17.63 -7.65
C GLY A 99 -13.48 17.28 -9.13
N ARG A 100 -13.08 18.23 -9.99
CA ARG A 100 -12.94 18.01 -11.44
C ARG A 100 -11.59 17.39 -11.86
N LYS A 101 -10.65 17.22 -10.92
CA LYS A 101 -9.35 16.61 -11.16
C LYS A 101 -9.36 15.14 -10.74
N THR A 102 -8.54 14.32 -11.40
CA THR A 102 -8.24 12.96 -10.95
C THR A 102 -6.78 12.86 -10.57
N LEU A 103 -6.49 12.43 -9.34
CA LEU A 103 -5.13 12.16 -8.89
C LEU A 103 -4.89 10.65 -8.97
N ARG A 104 -3.81 10.23 -9.62
CA ARG A 104 -3.38 8.82 -9.68
C ARG A 104 -1.99 8.71 -9.12
N PHE A 105 -1.84 7.97 -8.04
CA PHE A 105 -0.54 7.67 -7.47
C PHE A 105 -0.04 6.31 -7.95
N ARG A 106 1.24 6.26 -8.31
CA ARG A 106 1.99 5.04 -8.59
C ARG A 106 3.31 5.11 -7.84
N GLY A 107 3.53 4.17 -6.93
CA GLY A 107 4.75 4.14 -6.16
C GLY A 107 4.85 2.92 -5.27
N GLU A 108 5.57 3.08 -4.18
CA GLU A 108 5.80 2.04 -3.20
C GLU A 108 5.94 2.61 -1.79
N ILE A 109 5.80 1.74 -0.80
CA ILE A 109 6.15 2.02 0.58
C ILE A 109 7.62 1.62 0.77
N LYS A 110 8.48 2.60 1.01
CA LYS A 110 9.91 2.42 1.21
C LYS A 110 10.34 3.19 2.47
N ASP A 111 11.03 2.52 3.38
CA ASP A 111 11.53 3.11 4.63
C ASP A 111 10.45 3.87 5.43
N GLY A 112 9.25 3.28 5.54
CA GLY A 112 8.11 3.92 6.19
C GLY A 112 7.63 5.20 5.48
N SER A 113 7.91 5.38 4.19
CA SER A 113 7.45 6.51 3.41
C SER A 113 6.74 6.02 2.14
N LEU A 114 5.68 6.73 1.77
CA LEU A 114 5.02 6.53 0.49
C LEU A 114 5.74 7.38 -0.57
N VAL A 115 6.46 6.72 -1.46
CA VAL A 115 7.31 7.35 -2.49
C VAL A 115 6.86 6.94 -3.89
N GLY A 116 6.82 7.88 -4.82
CA GLY A 116 6.49 7.60 -6.22
C GLY A 116 6.03 8.81 -6.99
N THR A 117 5.23 8.58 -8.02
CA THR A 117 4.71 9.63 -8.91
C THR A 117 3.22 9.84 -8.63
N LEU A 118 2.84 11.10 -8.44
CA LEU A 118 1.45 11.54 -8.45
C LEU A 118 1.15 12.21 -9.79
N ILE A 119 0.23 11.60 -10.54
CA ILE A 119 -0.26 12.12 -11.82
C ILE A 119 -1.56 12.86 -11.56
N THR A 120 -1.57 14.16 -11.80
CA THR A 120 -2.76 15.01 -11.76
C THR A 120 -3.34 15.12 -13.16
N ILE A 121 -4.56 14.62 -13.34
CA ILE A 121 -5.31 14.72 -14.59
C ILE A 121 -6.32 15.85 -14.43
N MET A 122 -6.15 16.89 -15.24
CA MET A 122 -7.01 18.07 -15.29
C MET A 122 -8.27 17.79 -16.13
N PRO A 123 -9.31 18.64 -16.02
CA PRO A 123 -10.59 18.41 -16.72
C PRO A 123 -10.47 18.47 -18.25
N ASP A 124 -9.48 19.20 -18.75
CA ASP A 124 -9.10 19.30 -20.16
C ASP A 124 -8.34 18.06 -20.67
N GLY A 125 -8.08 17.08 -19.80
CA GLY A 125 -7.33 15.86 -20.11
C GLY A 125 -5.81 16.01 -19.92
N THR A 126 -5.31 17.22 -19.66
CA THR A 126 -3.89 17.48 -19.44
C THR A 126 -3.40 16.70 -18.22
N ARG A 127 -2.22 16.09 -18.34
CA ARG A 127 -1.61 15.28 -17.29
C ARG A 127 -0.35 15.96 -16.80
N GLN A 128 -0.29 16.18 -15.49
CA GLN A 128 0.90 16.68 -14.83
C GLN A 128 1.44 15.60 -13.89
N GLU A 129 2.67 15.19 -14.13
CA GLU A 129 3.38 14.28 -13.24
C GLU A 129 4.17 15.07 -12.20
N SER A 130 4.21 14.56 -10.98
CA SER A 130 4.98 15.17 -9.90
C SER A 130 5.52 14.08 -9.00
N GLU A 131 6.74 14.27 -8.52
CA GLU A 131 7.28 13.42 -7.46
C GLU A 131 6.43 13.60 -6.20
N PHE A 132 6.11 12.47 -5.57
CA PHE A 132 5.32 12.43 -4.35
C PHE A 132 6.04 11.59 -3.31
N LYS A 133 6.40 12.23 -2.21
CA LYS A 133 6.96 11.61 -1.01
C LYS A 133 6.17 12.05 0.20
N ALA A 134 5.62 11.09 0.95
CA ALA A 134 4.93 11.33 2.21
C ALA A 134 5.45 10.40 3.29
N ARG A 135 5.75 10.94 4.47
CA ARG A 135 6.27 10.17 5.60
C ARG A 135 5.12 9.50 6.33
N GLN A 136 5.33 8.27 6.79
CA GLN A 136 4.37 7.61 7.68
C GLN A 136 4.33 8.35 9.01
N LEU A 137 3.10 8.55 9.49
CA LEU A 137 2.83 9.06 10.82
C LEU A 137 2.66 7.87 11.75
N TYR A 138 3.49 7.80 12.78
CA TYR A 138 3.33 6.85 13.89
C TYR A 138 2.60 7.60 15.01
N GLY A 139 1.44 7.09 15.40
CA GLY A 139 0.59 7.70 16.42
C GLY A 139 -0.67 6.89 16.63
#